data_AF-A0A433E9U5-F1
#
_entry.id   AF-A0A433E9U5-F1
#
_cell.length_a   1.000
_cell.length_b   1.000
_cell.length_c   1.000
_cell.angle_alpha   90.00
_cell.angle_beta   90.00
_cell.angle_gamma   90.00
#
_symmetry.space_group_name_H-M   'P 1'
#
loop_
_entity.id
_entity.type
_entity.pdbx_description
1 polymer ?
#
loop_
_entity_poly.entity_id
_entity_poly.type
_entity_poly.pdbx_seq_one_letter_code
_entity_poly.pdbx_strand_id
1 'polypeptide(L)'
;MTIKLSAAELTHVVTAVPGVRGIEPGVGSTLKAIGSRMSGDPAAARFGVIIKSGGQKVLIEIGIDGSRKVKEIVHNVQEAVLASREGGASGSGSKPRPQVRVRVQSLL
;
A
#
# COMPACT_ATOMS: atom_id res chain seq x y z
N MET A 1 3.39 -5.68 19.86
CA MET A 1 2.23 -4.85 19.45
C MET A 1 2.31 -4.72 17.93
N THR A 2 1.34 -5.21 17.16
CA THR A 2 1.40 -5.07 15.69
C THR A 2 1.11 -3.62 15.34
N ILE A 3 2.09 -2.88 14.83
CA ILE A 3 1.88 -1.53 14.33
C ILE A 3 0.98 -1.65 13.10
N LYS A 4 -0.29 -1.27 13.24
CA LYS A 4 -1.23 -1.19 12.12
C LYS A 4 -1.04 0.18 11.46
N LEU A 5 -0.16 0.25 10.47
CA LEU A 5 -0.04 1.46 9.64
C LEU A 5 -1.38 1.75 8.95
N SER A 6 -1.78 3.01 9.01
CA SER A 6 -2.92 3.57 8.28
C SER A 6 -2.64 3.65 6.78
N ALA A 7 -3.68 3.79 5.98
CA ALA A 7 -3.55 4.02 4.54
C ALA A 7 -2.78 5.32 4.21
N ALA A 8 -2.80 6.31 5.11
CA ALA A 8 -2.04 7.55 4.97
C ALA A 8 -0.54 7.32 5.16
N GLU A 9 -0.13 6.59 6.20
CA GLU A 9 1.29 6.29 6.44
C GLU A 9 1.88 5.41 5.32
N LEU A 10 1.11 4.43 4.83
CA LEU A 10 1.53 3.62 3.69
C LEU A 10 1.74 4.45 2.41
N THR A 11 1.03 5.57 2.24
CA THR A 11 1.27 6.46 1.10
C THR A 11 2.71 6.98 1.12
N HIS A 12 3.19 7.45 2.27
CA HIS A 12 4.55 7.96 2.42
C HIS A 12 5.61 6.88 2.15
N VAL A 13 5.40 5.67 2.66
CA VAL A 13 6.28 4.52 2.42
C VAL A 13 6.38 4.23 0.92
N VAL A 14 5.24 4.19 0.22
CA VAL A 14 5.19 3.85 -1.21
C VAL A 14 5.83 4.94 -2.07
N THR A 15 5.55 6.21 -1.79
CA THR A 15 6.11 7.33 -2.57
C THR A 15 7.61 7.53 -2.36
N ALA A 16 8.19 6.95 -1.30
CA ALA A 16 9.62 6.98 -1.07
C ALA A 16 10.39 5.94 -1.90
N VAL A 17 9.70 5.01 -2.57
CA VAL A 17 10.35 3.97 -3.38
C VAL A 17 10.84 4.56 -4.71
N PRO A 18 12.14 4.45 -5.04
CA PRO A 18 12.65 4.91 -6.32
C PRO A 18 11.93 4.27 -7.51
N GLY A 19 11.56 5.10 -8.49
CA GLY A 19 10.77 4.68 -9.65
C GLY A 19 9.25 4.87 -9.48
N VAL A 20 8.77 5.12 -8.25
CA VAL A 20 7.38 5.50 -7.99
C VAL A 20 7.22 7.00 -8.20
N ARG A 21 6.37 7.40 -9.15
CA ARG A 21 6.01 8.80 -9.37
C ARG A 21 5.01 9.30 -8.33
N GLY A 22 4.12 8.42 -7.88
CA GLY A 22 3.11 8.74 -6.88
C GLY A 22 2.05 7.66 -6.75
N ILE A 23 1.12 7.88 -5.82
CA ILE A 23 -0.11 7.10 -5.74
C ILE A 23 -1.05 7.56 -6.86
N GLU A 24 -1.50 6.61 -7.67
CA GLU A 24 -2.37 6.89 -8.81
C GLU A 24 -3.68 6.09 -8.63
N PRO A 25 -4.73 6.71 -8.08
CA PRO A 25 -5.95 5.99 -7.72
C PRO A 25 -6.77 5.63 -8.97
N GLY A 26 -7.14 4.36 -9.07
CA GLY A 26 -8.20 3.91 -9.96
C GLY A 26 -9.60 4.20 -9.40
N VAL A 27 -10.62 3.94 -10.22
CA VAL A 27 -12.04 4.15 -9.84
C VAL A 27 -12.41 3.35 -8.58
N GLY A 28 -12.00 2.08 -8.50
CA GLY A 28 -12.36 1.20 -7.39
C GLY A 28 -11.78 1.64 -6.03
N SER A 29 -10.52 2.06 -6.00
CA SER A 29 -9.90 2.59 -4.77
C SER A 29 -10.46 3.95 -4.40
N THR A 30 -10.83 4.77 -5.40
CA THR A 30 -11.51 6.05 -5.20
C THR A 30 -12.85 5.89 -4.49
N LEU A 31 -13.73 5.06 -5.04
CA LEU A 31 -15.05 4.79 -4.45
C LEU A 31 -14.93 4.18 -3.05
N LYS A 32 -13.96 3.28 -2.83
CA LYS A 32 -13.74 2.70 -1.52
C LYS A 32 -13.29 3.74 -0.48
N ALA A 33 -12.39 4.65 -0.84
CA ALA A 33 -11.93 5.71 0.05
C ALA A 33 -13.08 6.68 0.42
N ILE A 34 -13.96 7.01 -0.52
CA ILE A 34 -15.16 7.81 -0.24
C ILE A 34 -16.08 7.08 0.74
N GLY A 35 -16.41 5.82 0.45
CA GLY A 35 -17.27 5.01 1.32
C GLY A 35 -16.70 4.87 2.74
N SER A 36 -15.40 4.67 2.87
CA SER A 36 -14.70 4.61 4.17
C SER A 36 -14.78 5.91 4.96
N ARG A 37 -14.70 7.07 4.30
CA ARG A 37 -14.90 8.37 4.96
C ARG A 37 -16.34 8.56 5.42
N MET A 38 -17.30 8.19 4.58
CA MET A 38 -18.73 8.29 4.91
C MET A 38 -19.11 7.37 6.09
N SER A 39 -18.46 6.21 6.22
CA SER A 39 -18.69 5.26 7.32
C SER A 39 -17.88 5.56 8.58
N GLY A 40 -17.05 6.61 8.61
CA GLY A 40 -16.23 6.97 9.76
C GLY A 40 -14.97 6.11 9.98
N ASP A 41 -14.52 5.34 8.98
CA ASP A 41 -13.28 4.55 9.03
C ASP A 41 -12.27 4.99 7.94
N PRO A 42 -11.71 6.22 8.04
CA PRO A 42 -10.77 6.75 7.06
C PRO A 42 -9.39 6.08 7.13
N ALA A 43 -9.08 5.35 8.20
CA ALA A 43 -7.78 4.71 8.37
C ALA A 43 -7.60 3.49 7.45
N ALA A 44 -8.70 2.82 7.09
CA ALA A 44 -8.69 1.62 6.26
C ALA A 44 -8.49 1.88 4.75
N ALA A 45 -8.75 3.10 4.27
CA ALA A 45 -8.63 3.41 2.85
C ALA A 45 -8.26 4.88 2.57
N ARG A 46 -7.36 5.06 1.60
CA ARG A 46 -7.05 6.33 0.95
C ARG A 46 -7.14 6.11 -0.56
N PHE A 47 -7.27 7.18 -1.34
CA PHE A 47 -7.20 7.10 -2.79
C PHE A 47 -5.94 6.31 -3.19
N GLY A 48 -6.11 5.19 -3.90
CA GLY A 48 -5.02 4.31 -4.36
C GLY A 48 -4.42 3.38 -3.30
N VAL A 49 -4.83 3.44 -2.03
CA VAL A 49 -4.32 2.54 -0.96
C VAL A 49 -5.50 1.95 -0.18
N ILE A 50 -5.68 0.63 -0.25
CA ILE A 50 -6.77 -0.07 0.43
C ILE A 50 -6.21 -1.15 1.35
N ILE A 51 -6.57 -1.05 2.64
CA ILE A 51 -6.28 -2.08 3.64
C ILE A 51 -7.55 -2.92 3.84
N LYS A 52 -7.46 -4.23 3.61
CA LYS A 52 -8.57 -5.19 3.74
C LYS A 52 -8.28 -6.22 4.82
N SER A 53 -9.33 -6.91 5.27
CA SER A 53 -9.24 -8.07 6.17
C SER A 53 -8.41 -7.79 7.43
N GLY A 54 -8.67 -6.67 8.10
CA GLY A 54 -7.97 -6.28 9.33
C GLY A 54 -6.47 -5.98 9.16
N GLY A 55 -6.00 -5.78 7.92
CA GLY A 55 -4.59 -5.58 7.59
C GLY A 55 -3.98 -6.72 6.76
N GLN A 56 -4.65 -7.86 6.59
CA GLN A 56 -4.03 -9.02 5.95
C GLN A 56 -3.77 -8.83 4.45
N LYS A 57 -4.54 -7.94 3.80
CA LYS A 57 -4.41 -7.66 2.35
C LYS A 57 -4.27 -6.16 2.13
N VAL A 58 -3.27 -5.75 1.37
CA VAL A 58 -3.04 -4.37 0.98
C VAL A 58 -3.04 -4.28 -0.54
N LEU A 59 -3.87 -3.39 -1.08
CA LEU A 59 -3.84 -3.01 -2.49
C LEU A 59 -3.26 -1.61 -2.60
N ILE A 60 -2.27 -1.45 -3.48
CA ILE A 60 -1.58 -0.18 -3.70
C ILE A 60 -1.58 0.08 -5.20
N GLU A 61 -1.99 1.27 -5.59
CA GLU A 61 -2.08 1.70 -6.99
C GLU A 61 -1.10 2.86 -7.20
N ILE A 62 -0.18 2.69 -8.14
CA ILE A 62 0.94 3.61 -8.37
C ILE A 62 1.05 4.03 -9.83
N GLY A 63 1.56 5.23 -10.04
CA GLY A 63 2.22 5.63 -11.28
C GLY A 63 3.73 5.43 -11.14
N ILE A 64 4.41 5.12 -12.25
CA ILE A 64 5.87 4.98 -12.28
C ILE A 64 6.50 6.01 -13.21
N ASP A 65 7.77 6.34 -12.98
CA ASP A 65 8.50 7.38 -13.75
C ASP A 65 9.30 6.84 -14.95
N GLY A 66 9.25 5.53 -15.20
CA GLY A 66 9.98 4.89 -16.31
C GLY A 66 11.49 4.74 -16.09
N SER A 67 12.04 5.14 -14.94
CA SER A 67 13.49 5.09 -14.66
C SER A 67 14.04 3.68 -14.47
N ARG A 68 13.17 2.70 -14.17
CA ARG A 68 13.52 1.33 -13.80
C ARG A 68 12.54 0.32 -14.39
N LYS A 69 12.90 -0.97 -14.36
CA LYS A 69 11.99 -2.04 -14.81
C LYS A 69 10.78 -2.13 -13.88
N VAL A 70 9.58 -2.25 -14.45
CA VAL A 70 8.31 -2.38 -13.71
C VAL A 70 8.38 -3.43 -12.60
N LYS A 71 8.95 -4.61 -12.90
CA LYS A 71 9.08 -5.71 -11.93
C LYS A 71 9.93 -5.35 -10.70
N GLU A 72 10.95 -4.51 -10.88
CA GLU A 72 11.84 -4.06 -9.81
C GLU A 72 11.10 -3.08 -8.90
N ILE A 73 10.40 -2.10 -9.49
CA ILE A 73 9.60 -1.12 -8.73
C ILE A 73 8.52 -1.83 -7.93
N VAL A 74 7.78 -2.76 -8.55
CA VAL A 74 6.74 -3.54 -7.88
C VAL A 74 7.31 -4.34 -6.70
N HIS A 75 8.43 -5.03 -6.90
CA HIS A 75 9.10 -5.78 -5.83
C HIS A 75 9.51 -4.86 -4.67
N ASN A 76 10.15 -3.74 -4.98
CA ASN A 76 10.62 -2.78 -3.97
C ASN A 76 9.46 -2.16 -3.17
N VAL A 77 8.33 -1.86 -3.83
CA VAL A 77 7.11 -1.39 -3.14
C VAL A 77 6.56 -2.46 -2.21
N GLN A 78 6.53 -3.73 -2.63
CA GLN A 78 6.08 -4.82 -1.78
C GLN A 78 6.97 -4.98 -0.54
N GLU A 79 8.29 -4.99 -0.71
CA GLU A 79 9.23 -5.11 0.40
C GLU A 79 9.17 -3.90 1.34
N ALA A 80 9.08 -2.67 0.82
CA ALA A 80 8.94 -1.47 1.65
C ALA A 80 7.67 -1.52 2.52
N VAL A 81 6.56 -1.96 1.94
CA VAL A 81 5.28 -2.08 2.66
C VAL A 81 5.33 -3.22 3.68
N LEU A 82 5.94 -4.35 3.35
CA LEU A 82 6.12 -5.46 4.29
C LEU A 82 7.01 -5.05 5.46
N ALA A 83 8.18 -4.45 5.18
CA ALA A 83 9.12 -3.99 6.18
C ALA A 83 8.52 -2.93 7.12
N SER A 84 7.77 -1.96 6.57
CA SER A 84 7.10 -0.92 7.37
C SER A 84 6.09 -1.49 8.37
N ARG A 85 5.56 -2.69 8.10
CA ARG A 85 4.55 -3.36 8.93
C ARG A 85 5.14 -4.43 9.85
N GLU A 86 6.27 -5.01 9.47
CA GLU A 86 7.03 -6.00 10.25
C GLU A 86 7.98 -5.32 11.26
N GLY A 87 8.40 -4.08 11.02
CA GLY A 87 9.31 -3.29 11.88
C GLY A 87 8.86 -2.98 13.32
N GLY A 88 7.73 -3.56 13.77
CA GLY A 88 7.26 -3.50 15.17
C GLY A 88 7.20 -4.86 15.88
N ALA A 89 7.66 -5.95 15.27
CA ALA A 89 7.62 -7.29 15.86
C ALA A 89 8.86 -8.11 15.50
N SER A 90 9.94 -7.93 16.27
CA SER A 90 10.84 -9.05 16.57
C SER A 90 10.05 -10.03 17.44
N GLY A 91 9.34 -10.95 16.79
CA GLY A 91 8.42 -11.86 17.47
C GLY A 91 8.09 -13.03 16.56
N SER A 92 8.89 -14.09 16.69
CA SER A 92 8.59 -15.43 16.18
C SER A 92 7.17 -15.82 16.58
N GLY A 93 6.27 -15.88 15.61
CA GLY A 93 4.87 -16.21 15.85
C GLY A 93 4.09 -16.14 14.55
N SER A 94 4.05 -17.27 13.85
CA SER A 94 3.08 -17.82 12.87
C SER A 94 1.89 -16.99 12.36
N LYS A 95 1.94 -15.66 12.32
CA LYS A 95 0.93 -14.83 11.66
C LYS A 95 1.20 -14.85 10.16
N PRO A 96 0.18 -15.06 9.32
CA PRO A 96 0.37 -15.06 7.89
C PRO A 96 0.93 -13.71 7.44
N ARG A 97 1.97 -13.74 6.61
CA ARG A 97 2.58 -12.53 6.04
C ARG A 97 1.51 -11.75 5.26
N PRO A 98 1.38 -10.43 5.44
CA PRO A 98 0.38 -9.67 4.71
C PRO A 98 0.57 -9.80 3.20
N GLN A 99 -0.51 -9.97 2.45
CA GLN A 99 -0.44 -10.00 1.00
C GLN A 99 -0.47 -8.56 0.47
N VAL A 100 0.62 -8.12 -0.16
CA VAL A 100 0.71 -6.81 -0.81
C VAL A 100 0.57 -6.99 -2.32
N ARG A 101 -0.47 -6.36 -2.90
CA ARG A 101 -0.70 -6.31 -4.34
C ARG A 101 -0.45 -4.88 -4.83
N VAL A 102 0.42 -4.75 -5.82
CA VAL A 102 0.71 -3.47 -6.46
C VAL A 102 0.10 -3.48 -7.85
N ARG A 103 -0.62 -2.42 -8.20
CA ARG A 103 -1.16 -2.18 -9.54
C ARG A 103 -0.51 -0.92 -10.09
N VAL A 104 0.10 -1.05 -11.26
CA VAL A 104 0.67 0.09 -11.99
C VAL A 104 -0.40 0.63 -12.93
N GLN A 105 -0.81 1.89 -12.74
CA GLN A 105 -1.88 2.50 -13.55
C GLN A 105 -1.33 3.18 -14.80
N SER A 106 -0.15 3.79 -14.70
CA SER A 106 0.44 4.57 -15.78
C SER A 106 1.92 4.23 -15.95
N LEU A 107 2.27 3.92 -17.20
CA LEU A 107 3.62 3.68 -17.70
C LEU A 107 4.11 4.84 -18.59
N LEU A 108 3.31 5.91 -18.68
CA LEU A 108 3.55 7.07 -19.53
C LEU A 108 4.53 8.04 -18.88
#